data_AF-A0A2D4QJ34-F1
#
_entry.id   AF-A0A2D4QJ34-F1
#
_cell.length_a   1.000
_cell.length_b   1.000
_cell.length_c   1.000
_cell.angle_alpha   90.00
_cell.angle_beta   90.00
_cell.angle_gamma   90.00
#
_symmetry.space_group_name_H-M   'P 1'
#
loop_
_entity.id
_entity.type
_entity.pdbx_description
1 polymer ?
#
loop_
_entity_poly.entity_id
_entity_poly.type
_entity_poly.pdbx_seq_one_letter_code
_entity_poly.pdbx_strand_id
1 'polypeptide(L)' 'MDCNLEPADRTLRMTVGVYMILATLLLLILCYLEIMDTWWYLVAGSLCLLGVGAIASAAAGKCMLRKVIGH' A
#
# COMPACT_ATOMS: atom_id res chain seq x y z
N MET A 1 -7.42 21.15 16.91
CA MET A 1 -7.66 19.90 17.64
C MET A 1 -7.20 18.76 16.75
N ASP A 2 -5.99 18.27 17.00
CA ASP A 2 -5.26 17.29 16.20
C ASP A 2 -5.80 15.89 16.39
N CYS A 3 -6.78 15.53 15.59
CA CYS A 3 -7.17 14.13 15.46
C CYS A 3 -6.29 13.52 14.36
N ASN A 4 -5.03 13.27 14.70
CA ASN A 4 -4.14 12.42 13.94
C ASN A 4 -4.55 10.96 14.21
N LEU A 5 -4.72 10.13 13.17
CA LEU A 5 -4.35 8.71 13.37
C LEU A 5 -2.96 8.75 14.01
N GLU A 6 -2.73 8.00 15.09
CA GLU A 6 -1.42 7.93 15.73
C GLU A 6 -0.36 7.91 14.62
N PRO A 7 0.61 8.83 14.63
CA PRO A 7 1.57 8.95 13.53
C PRO A 7 2.26 7.60 13.25
N ALA A 8 2.35 6.73 14.26
CA ALA A 8 2.73 5.34 14.15
C ALA A 8 1.84 4.52 13.18
N ASP A 9 0.51 4.52 13.34
CA ASP A 9 -0.43 3.74 12.53
C ASP A 9 -0.45 4.19 11.06
N ARG A 10 -0.37 5.51 10.84
CA ARG A 10 -0.28 6.07 9.48
C ARG A 10 1.05 5.72 8.82
N THR A 11 2.15 5.79 9.58
CA THR A 11 3.48 5.42 9.09
C THR A 11 3.54 3.93 8.78
N LEU A 12 2.95 3.09 9.64
CA LEU A 12 2.86 1.65 9.46
C LEU A 12 2.11 1.28 8.18
N ARG A 13 0.94 1.88 7.91
CA ARG A 13 0.18 1.60 6.67
C ARG A 13 0.91 2.08 5.41
N MET A 14 1.61 3.21 5.50
CA MET A 14 2.46 3.72 4.41
C MET A 14 3.64 2.79 4.15
N THR A 15 4.38 2.38 5.19
CA THR A 15 5.56 1.51 5.05
C THR A 15 5.17 0.13 4.55
N VAL A 16 4.09 -0.46 5.08
CA VAL A 16 3.56 -1.73 4.58
C VAL A 16 3.13 -1.62 3.12
N GLY A 17 2.42 -0.55 2.75
CA GLY A 17 2.00 -0.33 1.37
C GLY A 17 3.17 -0.20 0.39
N VAL A 18 4.19 0.59 0.75
CA VAL A 18 5.41 0.74 -0.05
C VAL A 18 6.17 -0.58 -0.15
N TYR A 19 6.29 -1.33 0.95
CA TYR A 19 6.97 -2.62 0.95
C TYR A 19 6.27 -3.64 0.03
N MET A 20 4.94 -3.68 0.05
CA MET A 20 4.14 -4.55 -0.83
C MET A 20 4.35 -4.20 -2.32
N ILE A 21 4.48 -2.92 -2.66
CA ILE A 21 4.79 -2.47 -4.02
C ILE A 21 6.22 -2.87 -4.43
N LEU A 22 7.20 -2.72 -3.54
CA LEU A 22 8.57 -3.15 -3.80
C LEU A 22 8.66 -4.68 -3.98
N ALA A 23 7.96 -5.45 -3.15
CA ALA A 23 7.87 -6.90 -3.29
C ALA A 23 7.22 -7.31 -4.63
N THR A 24 6.20 -6.58 -5.07
CA THR A 24 5.58 -6.77 -6.38
C THR A 24 6.58 -6.55 -7.50
N LEU A 25 7.34 -5.45 -7.46
CA LEU A 25 8.39 -5.16 -8.45
C LEU A 25 9.44 -6.26 -8.52
N LEU A 26 9.87 -6.78 -7.36
CA LEU A 26 10.83 -7.88 -7.29
C LEU A 26 10.27 -9.16 -7.94
N LEU A 27 9.03 -9.51 -7.63
CA LEU A 27 8.35 -10.68 -8.23
C LEU A 27 8.22 -10.53 -9.75
N LEU A 28 7.90 -9.34 -10.25
CA LEU A 28 7.79 -9.10 -11.69
C LEU A 28 9.14 -9.26 -12.40
N ILE A 29 10.25 -8.84 -11.77
CA ILE A 29 11.60 -9.06 -12.32
C ILE A 29 11.91 -10.56 -12.40
N LEU A 30 11.60 -11.32 -11.34
CA LEU A 30 11.83 -12.77 -11.34
C LEU A 30 10.98 -13.51 -12.38
N CYS A 31 9.73 -13.07 -12.58
CA CYS A 31 8.87 -13.60 -13.64
C CYS A 31 9.39 -13.23 -15.04
N TYR A 32 9.88 -12.01 -15.22
CA TYR A 32 10.47 -11.56 -16.50
C TYR A 32 11.74 -12.33 -16.87
N LEU A 33 12.54 -12.70 -15.88
CA LEU A 33 13.73 -13.55 -16.07
C LEU A 33 13.38 -15.04 -16.26
N GLU A 34 12.10 -15.39 -16.32
CA GLU A 34 11.59 -16.77 -16.44
C GLU A 34 12.10 -17.72 -15.33
N ILE A 35 12.48 -17.17 -14.18
CA ILE A 35 12.89 -17.94 -12.98
C ILE A 35 11.66 -18.53 -12.28
N MET A 36 10.51 -17.86 -12.42
CA MET A 36 9.23 -18.23 -11.80
C MET A 36 8.13 -18.36 -12.83
N ASP A 37 7.18 -19.26 -12.58
CA ASP A 37 6.06 -19.53 -13.48
C ASP A 37 5.16 -18.30 -13.72
N THR A 38 4.50 -18.29 -14.88
CA THR A 38 3.60 -17.21 -15.32
C THR A 38 2.41 -16.96 -14.38
N TRP A 39 1.99 -17.93 -13.57
CA TRP A 39 0.88 -17.73 -12.62
C TRP A 39 1.25 -16.74 -11.49
N TRP A 40 2.54 -16.51 -11.24
CA TRP A 40 3.01 -15.52 -10.27
C TRP A 40 2.69 -14.07 -10.65
N TYR A 41 2.36 -13.79 -11.91
CA TYR A 41 1.82 -12.48 -12.30
C TYR A 41 0.49 -12.15 -11.60
N LEU A 42 -0.35 -13.15 -11.31
CA LEU A 42 -1.59 -12.95 -10.56
C LEU A 42 -1.30 -12.56 -9.10
N VAL A 43 -0.32 -13.22 -8.48
CA VAL A 43 0.12 -12.92 -7.13
C VAL A 43 0.70 -11.51 -7.05
N ALA A 44 1.60 -11.16 -7.98
CA ALA A 44 2.15 -9.82 -8.11
C ALA A 44 1.04 -8.76 -8.29
N GLY A 45 0.07 -9.00 -9.16
CA GLY A 45 -1.07 -8.09 -9.34
C GLY A 45 -1.88 -7.87 -8.06
N SER A 46 -2.15 -8.94 -7.30
CA SER A 46 -2.89 -8.86 -6.03
C SER A 46 -2.13 -8.09 -4.95
N LEU A 47 -0.81 -8.30 -4.84
CA LEU A 47 0.07 -7.55 -3.94
C LEU A 47 0.10 -6.06 -4.29
N CYS A 48 0.12 -5.74 -5.58
CA CYS A 48 0.07 -4.36 -6.06
C CYS A 48 -1.21 -3.64 -5.60
N LEU A 49 -2.37 -4.28 -5.80
CA LEU A 49 -3.67 -3.72 -5.41
C LEU A 49 -3.76 -3.50 -3.88
N LEU A 50 -3.28 -4.46 -3.10
CA LEU A 50 -3.23 -4.35 -1.64
C LEU A 50 -2.28 -3.24 -1.19
N GLY A 51 -1.11 -3.11 -1.81
CA GLY A 51 -0.13 -2.06 -1.52
C GLY A 51 -0.66 -0.66 -1.81
N VAL A 52 -1.26 -0.46 -2.99
CA VAL A 52 -1.91 0.80 -3.37
C VAL A 52 -3.10 1.11 -2.45
N GLY A 53 -3.92 0.11 -2.13
CA GLY A 53 -5.03 0.25 -1.19
C GLY A 53 -4.59 0.68 0.21
N ALA A 54 -3.49 0.11 0.72
CA ALA A 54 -2.91 0.50 2.00
C ALA A 54 -2.47 1.97 2.01
N ILE A 55 -1.77 2.42 0.97
CA ILE A 55 -1.34 3.82 0.81
C ILE A 55 -2.55 4.75 0.68
N ALA A 56 -3.55 4.37 -0.14
CA ALA A 56 -4.78 5.14 -0.32
C ALA A 56 -5.56 5.29 0.98
N SER A 57 -5.65 4.23 1.80
CA SER A 57 -6.30 4.28 3.11
C SER A 57 -5.56 5.18 4.10
N ALA A 58 -4.22 5.19 4.06
CA ALA A 58 -3.39 6.06 4.89
C ALA A 58 -3.50 7.55 4.46
N ALA A 59 -3.75 7.81 3.17
CA ALA A 59 -4.01 9.14 2.64
C ALA A 59 -5.44 9.60 2.94
N ALA A 60 -6.45 8.75 2.74
CA ALA A 60 -7.86 9.04 3.00
C ALA A 60 -8.16 9.28 4.49
N GLY A 61 -7.42 8.61 5.40
CA GLY A 61 -7.46 8.89 6.84
C GLY A 61 -7.23 10.37 7.16
N LYS A 62 -6.40 11.08 6.39
CA LYS A 62 -6.18 12.53 6.57
C LYS A 62 -7.38 13.37 6.09
N CYS A 63 -8.06 12.95 5.03
CA CYS A 63 -9.17 13.72 4.43
C CYS A 63 -10.47 13.60 5.23
N MET A 64 -10.82 12.41 5.74
CA MET A 64 -12.03 12.21 6.54
C MET A 64 -12.01 13.05 7.82
N LEU A 65 -10.88 13.09 8.53
CA LEU A 65 -10.76 13.82 9.80
C LEU A 65 -10.82 15.35 9.61
N ARG A 66 -10.27 15.87 8.50
CA ARG A 66 -10.38 17.29 8.15
C ARG A 66 -11.82 17.71 7.84
N LYS A 67 -12.62 16.80 7.29
CA LYS A 67 -14.03 17.04 6.95
C LYS A 67 -14.95 16.95 8.18
N VAL A 68 -14.59 16.15 9.19
CA VAL A 68 -15.35 16.00 10.45
C VAL A 68 -15.03 17.10 11.47
N ILE A 69 -13.79 17.61 11.51
CA ILE A 69 -13.35 18.65 12.48
C ILE A 69 -13.52 20.08 11.92
N GLY A 70 -13.78 20.22 10.62
CA GLY A 70 -14.01 21.52 9.98
C GLY A 70 -15.42 22.10 10.17
N HIS A 71 -16.19 21.60 11.14
CA HIS A 71 -17.51 22.11 11.49
C HIS A 71 -17.64 22.34 13.00
#